data_AF-A0A8T7I852-F1
#
_entry.id   AF-A0A8T7I852-F1
#
_cell.length_a   1.000
_cell.length_b   1.000
_cell.length_c   1.000
_cell.angle_alpha   90.00
_cell.angle_beta   90.00
_cell.angle_gamma   90.00
#
_symmetry.space_group_name_H-M   'P 1'
#
loop_
_entity.id
_entity.type
_entity.pdbx_description
1 polymer ?
#
loop_
_entity_poly.entity_id
_entity_poly.type
_entity_poly.pdbx_seq_one_letter_code
_entity_poly.pdbx_strand_id
1 'polypeptide(L)'
;MMRHYFYALFLLYGLNLFATEQPYNKENRIEYINSVLLAINSAKLQDIFNVHSYINVVDRNNCSSSLSSLRTQCLIQYAIDNCKSLRQAEQRNYCELYSDIIVANKLSENVFIPRKERYRILKNSVGDRRQVILNKLEQKYSRLVTQFALTAQTSCEYDNNRCMAENLDSFCLQYTNQQSLSWQYCTSAIIWFLGTSR
;
A
#
# COMPACT_ATOMS: atom_id res chain seq x y z
N MET A 1 -31.20 63.80 0.56
CA MET A 1 -30.19 64.17 1.57
C MET A 1 -30.09 63.04 2.59
N MET A 2 -28.86 62.58 2.88
CA MET A 2 -28.45 61.60 3.93
C MET A 2 -28.99 60.15 3.77
N ARG A 3 -28.28 59.22 3.09
CA ARG A 3 -27.10 58.41 3.51
C ARG A 3 -27.22 57.90 4.94
N HIS A 4 -27.51 56.60 5.15
CA HIS A 4 -27.01 55.78 6.27
C HIS A 4 -26.79 54.34 5.73
N TYR A 5 -25.56 54.02 5.30
CA TYR A 5 -25.15 52.66 4.98
C TYR A 5 -24.58 52.02 6.25
N PHE A 6 -25.29 51.05 6.81
CA PHE A 6 -24.84 50.24 7.92
C PHE A 6 -23.78 49.25 7.40
N TYR A 7 -22.51 49.51 7.69
CA TYR A 7 -21.41 48.57 7.46
C TYR A 7 -21.54 47.42 8.47
N ALA A 8 -22.08 46.29 8.03
CA ALA A 8 -21.93 45.02 8.74
C ALA A 8 -20.51 44.50 8.49
N LEU A 9 -19.60 44.80 9.41
CA LEU A 9 -18.25 44.26 9.44
C LEU A 9 -18.35 42.75 9.74
N PHE A 10 -18.21 41.93 8.69
CA PHE A 10 -18.10 40.48 8.81
C PHE A 10 -16.85 40.15 9.64
N LEU A 11 -17.07 39.76 10.90
CA LEU A 11 -16.08 39.08 11.73
C LEU A 11 -15.82 37.70 11.11
N LEU A 12 -14.87 37.65 10.18
CA LEU A 12 -14.18 36.42 9.77
C LEU A 12 -13.31 35.98 10.95
N TYR A 13 -13.94 35.39 11.96
CA TYR A 13 -13.24 34.51 12.88
C TYR A 13 -12.68 33.38 12.04
N GLY A 14 -11.36 33.42 11.84
CA GLY A 14 -10.59 32.31 11.33
C GLY A 14 -10.80 31.11 12.26
N LEU A 15 -11.77 30.27 11.92
CA LEU A 15 -11.78 28.89 12.32
C LEU A 15 -10.55 28.27 11.67
N ASN A 16 -9.43 28.31 12.39
CA ASN A 16 -8.39 27.31 12.27
C ASN A 16 -9.07 25.97 12.57
N LEU A 17 -9.74 25.41 11.57
CA LEU A 17 -10.05 24.00 11.47
C LEU A 17 -8.70 23.30 11.41
N PHE A 18 -8.10 23.11 12.58
CA PHE A 18 -7.22 21.99 12.80
C PHE A 18 -8.05 20.78 12.40
N ALA A 19 -7.75 20.22 11.23
CA ALA A 19 -8.20 18.91 10.84
C ALA A 19 -7.66 17.95 11.91
N THR A 20 -8.44 17.77 12.97
CA THR A 20 -8.18 16.80 14.01
C THR A 20 -8.10 15.47 13.30
N GLU A 21 -6.91 14.84 13.35
CA GLU A 21 -6.71 13.48 12.88
C GLU A 21 -7.83 12.63 13.47
N GLN A 22 -8.81 12.24 12.66
CA GLN A 22 -9.97 11.52 13.16
C GLN A 22 -9.49 10.18 13.74
N PRO A 23 -9.61 9.94 15.05
CA PRO A 23 -9.13 8.71 15.68
C PRO A 23 -9.84 7.48 15.10
N TYR A 24 -11.05 7.65 14.57
CA TYR A 24 -11.83 6.64 13.86
C TYR A 24 -11.12 6.03 12.64
N ASN A 25 -10.15 6.72 12.02
CA ASN A 25 -9.39 6.16 10.91
C ASN A 25 -8.18 5.33 11.39
N LYS A 26 -7.58 5.66 12.54
CA LYS A 26 -6.38 4.97 13.02
C LYS A 26 -6.67 3.51 13.37
N GLU A 27 -7.69 3.24 14.18
CA GLU A 27 -8.02 1.87 14.58
C GLU A 27 -8.38 1.00 13.36
N ASN A 28 -9.14 1.53 12.41
CA ASN A 28 -9.49 0.81 11.18
C ASN A 28 -8.25 0.45 10.34
N ARG A 29 -7.26 1.34 10.26
CA ARG A 29 -5.99 1.05 9.55
C ARG A 29 -5.17 -0.01 10.28
N ILE A 30 -5.09 0.05 11.61
CA ILE A 30 -4.40 -0.96 12.43
C ILE A 30 -5.08 -2.31 12.25
N GLU A 31 -6.40 -2.37 12.36
CA GLU A 31 -7.16 -3.61 12.23
C GLU A 31 -7.03 -4.22 10.83
N TYR A 32 -7.02 -3.37 9.80
CA TYR A 32 -6.72 -3.79 8.43
C TYR A 32 -5.32 -4.39 8.32
N ILE A 33 -4.27 -3.69 8.80
CA ILE A 33 -2.89 -4.21 8.75
C ILE A 33 -2.79 -5.53 9.52
N ASN A 34 -3.36 -5.60 10.71
CA ASN A 34 -3.37 -6.80 11.54
C ASN A 34 -4.02 -7.98 10.80
N SER A 35 -5.19 -7.76 10.17
CA SER A 35 -5.91 -8.75 9.38
C SER A 35 -5.08 -9.24 8.19
N VAL A 36 -4.40 -8.32 7.49
CA VAL A 36 -3.54 -8.67 6.36
C VAL A 36 -2.31 -9.47 6.81
N LEU A 37 -1.65 -9.07 7.91
CA LEU A 37 -0.52 -9.80 8.47
C LEU A 37 -0.94 -11.23 8.82
N LEU A 38 -2.08 -11.39 9.49
CA LEU A 38 -2.66 -12.71 9.77
C LEU A 38 -2.91 -13.51 8.48
N ALA A 39 -3.55 -12.90 7.48
CA ALA A 39 -3.85 -13.57 6.21
C ALA A 39 -2.58 -14.06 5.47
N ILE A 40 -1.57 -13.20 5.38
CA ILE A 40 -0.29 -13.54 4.73
C ILE A 40 0.49 -14.57 5.55
N ASN A 41 0.42 -14.51 6.87
CA ASN A 41 1.12 -15.43 7.74
C ASN A 41 0.53 -16.84 7.71
N SER A 42 -0.79 -16.94 7.51
CA SER A 42 -1.54 -18.19 7.49
C SER A 42 -1.66 -18.82 6.10
N ALA A 43 -1.53 -18.04 5.03
CA ALA A 43 -1.61 -18.55 3.66
C ALA A 43 -0.35 -19.32 3.26
N LYS A 44 -0.50 -20.30 2.35
CA LYS A 44 0.66 -20.94 1.73
C LYS A 44 1.33 -19.95 0.78
N LEU A 45 2.66 -19.89 0.81
CA LEU A 45 3.43 -19.00 -0.06
C LEU A 45 3.11 -19.20 -1.55
N GLN A 46 2.85 -20.44 -1.97
CA GLN A 46 2.45 -20.75 -3.34
C GLN A 46 1.12 -20.08 -3.74
N ASP A 47 0.16 -19.99 -2.83
CA ASP A 47 -1.14 -19.38 -3.12
C ASP A 47 -0.98 -17.86 -3.33
N ILE A 48 -0.15 -17.21 -2.50
CA ILE A 48 0.23 -15.80 -2.66
C ILE A 48 0.90 -15.57 -4.02
N PHE A 49 1.86 -16.42 -4.41
CA PHE A 49 2.53 -16.30 -5.70
C PHE A 49 1.64 -16.60 -6.91
N ASN A 50 0.69 -17.52 -6.77
CA ASN A 50 -0.31 -17.80 -7.80
C ASN A 50 -1.17 -16.56 -8.06
N VAL A 51 -1.66 -15.91 -6.99
CA VAL A 51 -2.44 -14.67 -7.11
C VAL A 51 -1.59 -13.52 -7.65
N HIS A 52 -0.35 -13.37 -7.18
CA HIS A 52 0.57 -12.35 -7.72
C HIS A 52 0.82 -12.55 -9.22
N SER A 53 0.97 -13.80 -9.67
CA SER A 53 1.12 -14.12 -11.10
C SER A 53 -0.14 -13.80 -11.89
N TYR A 54 -1.31 -14.17 -11.37
CA TYR A 54 -2.60 -13.86 -11.97
C TYR A 54 -2.81 -12.35 -12.13
N ILE A 55 -2.58 -11.55 -11.08
CA ILE A 55 -2.72 -10.09 -11.13
C ILE A 55 -1.74 -9.48 -12.15
N ASN A 56 -0.52 -9.99 -12.26
CA ASN A 56 0.42 -9.54 -13.29
C ASN A 56 -0.04 -9.82 -14.72
N VAL A 57 -0.78 -10.90 -14.96
CA VAL A 57 -1.36 -11.22 -16.28
C VAL A 57 -2.53 -10.28 -16.57
N VAL A 58 -3.45 -10.14 -15.61
CA VAL A 58 -4.62 -9.26 -15.71
C VAL A 58 -4.21 -7.79 -15.94
N ASP A 59 -3.19 -7.30 -15.22
CA ASP A 59 -2.68 -5.93 -15.38
C ASP A 59 -2.24 -5.63 -16.82
N ARG A 60 -1.63 -6.61 -17.49
CA ARG A 60 -1.10 -6.45 -18.85
C ARG A 60 -2.19 -6.58 -19.91
N ASN A 61 -3.15 -7.46 -19.69
CA ASN A 61 -4.10 -7.89 -20.73
C ASN A 61 -5.48 -7.25 -20.58
N ASN A 62 -5.94 -7.03 -19.36
CA ASN A 62 -7.32 -6.62 -19.07
C ASN A 62 -7.39 -5.21 -18.45
N CYS A 63 -6.44 -4.85 -17.58
CA CYS A 63 -6.44 -3.58 -16.85
C CYS A 63 -5.46 -2.55 -17.42
N SER A 64 -5.44 -2.37 -18.74
CA SER A 64 -4.47 -1.52 -19.44
C SER A 64 -4.84 -0.02 -19.51
N SER A 65 -5.82 0.44 -18.73
CA SER A 65 -6.26 1.84 -18.76
C SER A 65 -5.15 2.80 -18.31
N SER A 66 -5.01 3.92 -19.01
CA SER A 66 -4.11 5.01 -18.61
C SER A 66 -4.64 5.80 -17.41
N LEU A 67 -5.94 5.73 -17.13
CA LEU A 67 -6.57 6.34 -15.97
C LEU A 67 -6.33 5.48 -14.74
N SER A 68 -5.63 6.03 -13.75
CA SER A 68 -5.27 5.32 -12.52
C SER A 68 -6.49 4.78 -11.77
N SER A 69 -7.57 5.55 -11.67
CA SER A 69 -8.81 5.13 -11.01
C SER A 69 -9.42 3.89 -11.66
N LEU A 70 -9.56 3.88 -12.99
CA LEU A 70 -10.11 2.75 -13.73
C LEU A 70 -9.20 1.52 -13.65
N ARG A 71 -7.88 1.70 -13.75
CA ARG A 71 -6.92 0.61 -13.61
C ARG A 71 -6.98 0.00 -12.21
N THR A 72 -7.04 0.81 -11.16
CA THR A 72 -7.20 0.35 -9.78
C THR A 72 -8.50 -0.42 -9.59
N GLN A 73 -9.63 0.13 -10.03
CA GLN A 73 -10.94 -0.54 -9.94
C GLN A 73 -10.93 -1.89 -10.68
N CYS A 74 -10.35 -1.93 -11.88
CA CYS A 74 -10.20 -3.15 -12.65
C CYS A 74 -9.39 -4.21 -11.89
N LEU A 75 -8.22 -3.84 -11.37
CA LEU A 75 -7.36 -4.79 -10.64
C LEU A 75 -8.03 -5.33 -9.39
N ILE A 76 -8.68 -4.46 -8.60
CA ILE A 76 -9.43 -4.86 -7.40
C ILE A 76 -10.54 -5.85 -7.77
N GLN A 77 -11.32 -5.55 -8.82
CA GLN A 77 -12.41 -6.42 -9.24
C GLN A 77 -11.92 -7.81 -9.65
N TYR A 78 -10.89 -7.89 -10.48
CA TYR A 78 -10.32 -9.17 -10.89
C TYR A 78 -9.69 -9.94 -9.72
N ALA A 79 -9.15 -9.24 -8.73
CA ALA A 79 -8.59 -9.85 -7.54
C ALA A 79 -9.68 -10.50 -6.67
N ILE A 80 -10.77 -9.77 -6.42
CA ILE A 80 -11.96 -10.29 -5.73
C ILE A 80 -12.53 -11.50 -6.50
N ASP A 81 -12.67 -11.39 -7.82
CA ASP A 81 -13.22 -12.47 -8.64
C ASP A 81 -12.37 -13.73 -8.63
N ASN A 82 -11.04 -13.60 -8.56
CA ASN A 82 -10.13 -14.73 -8.41
C ASN A 82 -10.36 -15.46 -7.07
N CYS A 83 -10.60 -14.71 -6.00
CA CYS A 83 -10.82 -15.27 -4.66
C CYS A 83 -12.17 -15.99 -4.52
N LYS A 84 -13.21 -15.59 -5.26
CA LYS A 84 -14.57 -16.20 -5.20
C LYS A 84 -14.60 -17.71 -5.43
N SER A 85 -13.63 -18.24 -6.17
CA SER A 85 -13.52 -19.67 -6.48
C SER A 85 -13.18 -20.54 -5.26
N LEU A 86 -12.64 -19.95 -4.18
CA LEU A 86 -12.27 -20.68 -2.97
C LEU A 86 -13.51 -21.08 -2.18
N ARG A 87 -13.56 -22.34 -1.75
CA ARG A 87 -14.75 -22.92 -1.11
C ARG A 87 -14.96 -22.43 0.32
N GLN A 88 -13.88 -22.24 1.08
CA GLN A 88 -13.96 -21.85 2.49
C GLN A 88 -14.01 -20.32 2.62
N ALA A 89 -14.90 -19.82 3.48
CA ALA A 89 -15.08 -18.38 3.69
C ALA A 89 -13.81 -17.69 4.20
N GLU A 90 -13.10 -18.33 5.13
CA GLU A 90 -11.84 -17.83 5.66
C GLU A 90 -10.75 -17.72 4.57
N GLN A 91 -10.60 -18.75 3.73
CA GLN A 91 -9.66 -18.73 2.62
C GLN A 91 -9.98 -17.63 1.59
N ARG A 92 -11.29 -17.40 1.31
CA ARG A 92 -11.72 -16.27 0.47
C ARG A 92 -11.31 -14.94 1.08
N ASN A 93 -11.60 -14.74 2.37
CA ASN A 93 -11.26 -13.51 3.09
C ASN A 93 -9.74 -13.26 3.10
N TYR A 94 -8.93 -14.28 3.39
CA TYR A 94 -7.48 -14.16 3.34
C TYR A 94 -6.97 -13.86 1.92
N CYS A 95 -7.58 -14.49 0.91
CA CYS A 95 -7.27 -14.21 -0.48
C CYS A 95 -7.51 -12.76 -0.86
N GLU A 96 -8.64 -12.18 -0.45
CA GLU A 96 -8.94 -10.77 -0.69
C GLU A 96 -7.91 -9.86 0.02
N LEU A 97 -7.57 -10.15 1.27
CA LEU A 97 -6.61 -9.37 2.05
C LEU A 97 -5.19 -9.35 1.44
N TYR A 98 -4.61 -10.51 1.09
CA TYR A 98 -3.30 -10.50 0.45
C TYR A 98 -3.35 -10.04 -1.01
N SER A 99 -4.51 -10.14 -1.67
CA SER A 99 -4.72 -9.58 -3.00
C SER A 99 -4.66 -8.06 -3.00
N ASP A 100 -5.21 -7.40 -1.98
CA ASP A 100 -5.12 -5.96 -1.82
C ASP A 100 -3.65 -5.50 -1.76
N ILE A 101 -2.82 -6.23 -1.01
CA ILE A 101 -1.37 -5.97 -0.93
C ILE A 101 -0.69 -6.12 -2.28
N ILE A 102 -1.02 -7.18 -3.01
CA ILE A 102 -0.48 -7.44 -4.35
C ILE A 102 -0.87 -6.30 -5.31
N VAL A 103 -2.15 -5.88 -5.31
CA VAL A 103 -2.65 -4.81 -6.17
C VAL A 103 -2.02 -3.47 -5.81
N ALA A 104 -1.95 -3.12 -4.52
CA ALA A 104 -1.32 -1.90 -4.06
C ALA A 104 0.17 -1.85 -4.45
N ASN A 105 0.90 -2.95 -4.27
CA ASN A 105 2.28 -3.05 -4.73
C ASN A 105 2.40 -2.89 -6.24
N LYS A 106 1.49 -3.51 -7.00
CA LYS A 106 1.48 -3.42 -8.46
C LYS A 106 1.29 -1.98 -8.94
N LEU A 107 0.38 -1.25 -8.32
CA LEU A 107 0.11 0.16 -8.61
C LEU A 107 1.28 1.06 -8.19
N SER A 108 1.98 0.71 -7.10
CA SER A 108 3.10 1.47 -6.55
C SER A 108 4.42 1.34 -7.32
N GLU A 109 4.58 0.34 -8.20
CA GLU A 109 5.86 0.07 -8.88
C GLU A 109 6.47 1.31 -9.56
N ASN A 110 5.64 2.15 -10.17
CA ASN A 110 6.08 3.37 -10.86
C ASN A 110 6.46 4.52 -9.90
N VAL A 111 6.03 4.44 -8.64
CA VAL A 111 6.43 5.37 -7.59
C VAL A 111 7.80 4.96 -7.03
N PHE A 112 8.00 3.67 -6.76
CA PHE A 112 9.28 3.15 -6.27
C PHE A 112 10.39 3.16 -7.34
N ILE A 113 10.03 2.91 -8.60
CA ILE A 113 10.93 2.97 -9.76
C ILE A 113 10.29 3.86 -10.84
N PRO A 114 10.48 5.20 -10.75
CA PRO A 114 9.98 6.14 -11.75
C PRO A 114 10.47 5.80 -13.15
N ARG A 115 9.70 6.18 -14.18
CA ARG A 115 10.01 5.88 -15.60
C ARG A 115 11.45 6.24 -16.00
N LYS A 116 11.96 7.39 -15.54
CA LYS A 116 13.35 7.84 -15.78
C LYS A 116 14.38 6.89 -15.15
N GLU A 117 14.15 6.46 -13.90
CA GLU A 117 15.01 5.49 -13.21
C GLU A 117 14.93 4.13 -13.91
N ARG A 118 13.72 3.67 -14.26
CA ARG A 118 13.48 2.43 -15.00
C ARG A 118 14.25 2.41 -16.32
N TYR A 119 14.16 3.46 -17.12
CA TYR A 119 14.91 3.59 -18.37
C TYR A 119 16.42 3.51 -18.15
N ARG A 120 16.94 4.23 -17.14
CA ARG A 120 18.37 4.22 -16.81
C ARG A 120 18.87 2.83 -16.41
N ILE A 121 18.10 2.10 -15.60
CA ILE A 121 18.42 0.74 -15.19
C ILE A 121 18.49 -0.17 -16.42
N LEU A 122 17.44 -0.14 -17.26
CA LEU A 122 17.33 -1.00 -18.44
C LEU A 122 18.39 -0.71 -19.51
N LYS A 123 18.84 0.55 -19.63
CA LYS A 123 19.90 0.95 -20.55
C LYS A 123 21.26 0.37 -20.15
N ASN A 124 21.52 0.24 -18.85
CA ASN A 124 22.82 -0.14 -18.31
C ASN A 124 22.90 -1.62 -17.88
N SER A 125 21.79 -2.35 -17.97
CA SER A 125 21.70 -3.76 -17.56
C SER A 125 21.91 -4.72 -18.72
N VAL A 126 22.62 -5.82 -18.46
CA VAL A 126 22.76 -6.96 -19.37
C VAL A 126 21.92 -8.13 -18.83
N GLY A 127 21.26 -8.90 -19.71
CA GLY A 127 20.44 -10.06 -19.33
C GLY A 127 18.94 -9.79 -19.28
N ASP A 128 18.21 -10.55 -18.46
CA ASP A 128 16.76 -10.45 -18.34
C ASP A 128 16.33 -9.13 -17.67
N ARG A 129 15.87 -8.20 -18.51
CA ARG A 129 15.34 -6.88 -18.12
C ARG A 129 14.23 -6.96 -17.08
N ARG A 130 13.38 -8.00 -17.12
CA ARG A 130 12.31 -8.18 -16.14
C ARG A 130 12.90 -8.45 -14.77
N GLN A 131 13.83 -9.41 -14.69
CA GLN A 131 14.47 -9.77 -13.43
C GLN A 131 15.25 -8.60 -12.82
N VAL A 132 15.92 -7.81 -13.65
CA VAL A 132 16.65 -6.62 -13.18
C VAL A 132 15.72 -5.60 -12.50
N ILE A 133 14.53 -5.36 -13.05
CA ILE A 133 13.54 -4.46 -12.45
C ILE A 133 12.96 -5.05 -11.17
N LEU A 134 12.67 -6.36 -11.15
CA LEU A 134 12.17 -7.04 -9.95
C LEU A 134 13.20 -6.95 -8.81
N ASN A 135 14.46 -7.28 -9.06
CA ASN A 135 15.53 -7.17 -8.07
C ASN A 135 15.68 -5.73 -7.55
N LYS A 136 15.50 -4.72 -8.42
CA LYS A 136 15.55 -3.33 -7.98
C LYS A 136 14.38 -2.99 -7.07
N LEU A 137 13.18 -3.50 -7.37
CA LEU A 137 11.99 -3.27 -6.57
C LEU A 137 12.15 -3.91 -5.18
N GLU A 138 12.62 -5.16 -5.15
CA GLU A 138 12.96 -5.88 -3.91
C GLU A 138 14.02 -5.12 -3.09
N GLN A 139 15.05 -4.56 -3.74
CA GLN A 139 16.03 -3.71 -3.05
C GLN A 139 15.39 -2.45 -2.42
N LYS A 140 14.41 -1.84 -3.09
CA LYS A 140 13.70 -0.66 -2.54
C LYS A 140 12.82 -1.08 -1.35
N TYR A 141 12.15 -2.21 -1.44
CA TYR A 141 11.31 -2.75 -0.37
C TYR A 141 12.13 -3.19 0.83
N SER A 142 13.25 -3.88 0.62
CA SER A 142 14.15 -4.29 1.71
C SER A 142 14.74 -3.09 2.45
N ARG A 143 15.05 -2.00 1.74
CA ARG A 143 15.46 -0.74 2.36
C ARG A 143 14.35 -0.16 3.23
N LEU A 144 13.11 -0.15 2.76
CA LEU A 144 11.97 0.35 3.52
C LEU A 144 11.73 -0.49 4.79
N VAL A 145 11.79 -1.82 4.66
CA VAL A 145 11.68 -2.75 5.79
C VAL A 145 12.83 -2.57 6.77
N THR A 146 14.05 -2.33 6.28
CA THR A 146 15.22 -2.04 7.14
C THR A 146 15.01 -0.73 7.90
N GLN A 147 14.51 0.31 7.25
CA GLN A 147 14.20 1.57 7.91
C GLN A 147 13.11 1.40 8.98
N PHE A 148 12.08 0.63 8.69
CA PHE A 148 11.06 0.25 9.66
C PHE A 148 11.68 -0.51 10.83
N ALA A 149 12.49 -1.54 10.56
CA ALA A 149 13.18 -2.34 11.58
C ALA A 149 14.06 -1.49 12.53
N LEU A 150 14.68 -0.44 12.00
CA LEU A 150 15.54 0.48 12.73
C LEU A 150 14.78 1.59 13.47
N THR A 151 13.47 1.77 13.25
CA THR A 151 12.71 2.71 14.07
C THR A 151 12.56 2.17 15.50
N ALA A 152 12.55 3.09 16.47
CA ALA A 152 12.59 2.82 17.91
C ALA A 152 11.39 2.02 18.48
N GLN A 153 10.56 1.47 17.61
CA GLN A 153 9.24 0.93 17.89
C GLN A 153 9.09 -0.55 17.47
N THR A 154 10.14 -1.26 17.06
CA THR A 154 10.05 -2.68 16.66
C THR A 154 10.18 -3.68 17.81
N SER A 155 10.04 -3.25 19.07
CA SER A 155 10.02 -4.11 20.25
C SER A 155 8.71 -4.89 20.41
N CYS A 156 8.11 -5.34 19.31
CA CYS A 156 6.99 -6.27 19.34
C CYS A 156 7.51 -7.68 19.52
N GLU A 157 6.80 -8.48 20.31
CA GLU A 157 6.94 -9.93 20.25
C GLU A 157 6.58 -10.41 18.85
N TYR A 158 7.28 -11.43 18.37
CA TYR A 158 7.19 -11.90 16.97
C TYR A 158 5.77 -12.33 16.58
N ASP A 159 4.97 -12.81 17.53
CA ASP A 159 3.60 -13.29 17.35
C ASP A 159 2.54 -12.19 17.55
N ASN A 160 2.93 -10.99 17.98
CA ASN A 160 2.00 -9.90 18.23
C ASN A 160 1.74 -9.05 16.97
N ASN A 161 0.89 -9.58 16.09
CA ASN A 161 0.50 -8.91 14.84
C ASN A 161 -0.14 -7.53 15.06
N ARG A 162 -0.84 -7.32 16.19
CA ARG A 162 -1.45 -6.03 16.50
C ARG A 162 -0.40 -4.98 16.83
N CYS A 163 0.60 -5.32 17.65
CA CYS A 163 1.74 -4.44 17.92
C CYS A 163 2.48 -4.11 16.61
N MET A 164 2.72 -5.12 15.77
CA MET A 164 3.34 -4.91 14.46
C MET A 164 2.51 -3.96 13.59
N ALA A 165 1.19 -4.09 13.60
CA ALA A 165 0.27 -3.24 12.86
C ALA A 165 0.28 -1.79 13.33
N GLU A 166 0.29 -1.55 14.63
CA GLU A 166 0.37 -0.21 15.24
C GLU A 166 1.66 0.53 14.86
N ASN A 167 2.78 -0.18 14.90
CA ASN A 167 4.08 0.37 14.57
C ASN A 167 4.24 0.57 13.06
N LEU A 168 3.71 -0.34 12.24
CA LEU A 168 3.69 -0.18 10.79
C LEU A 168 2.82 1.02 10.36
N ASP A 169 1.63 1.20 10.94
CA ASP A 169 0.78 2.37 10.67
C ASP A 169 1.53 3.67 10.99
N SER A 170 2.11 3.74 12.19
CA SER A 170 2.84 4.92 12.68
C SER A 170 4.06 5.23 11.83
N PHE A 171 4.87 4.22 11.51
CA PHE A 171 6.02 4.35 10.63
C PHE A 171 5.61 4.86 9.24
N CYS A 172 4.59 4.25 8.63
CA CYS A 172 4.21 4.60 7.27
C CYS A 172 3.63 6.00 7.19
N LEU A 173 2.85 6.47 8.17
CA LEU A 173 2.39 7.87 8.20
C LEU A 173 3.55 8.86 8.27
N GLN A 174 4.53 8.59 9.14
CA GLN A 174 5.72 9.45 9.28
C GLN A 174 6.55 9.44 7.99
N TYR A 175 6.78 8.26 7.42
CA TYR A 175 7.53 8.08 6.18
C TYR A 175 6.87 8.81 5.00
N THR A 176 5.55 8.71 4.87
CA THR A 176 4.81 9.34 3.78
C THR A 176 4.84 10.85 3.83
N ASN A 177 4.80 11.43 5.04
CA ASN A 177 4.93 12.87 5.26
C ASN A 177 6.29 13.40 4.82
N GLN A 178 7.32 12.55 4.78
CA GLN A 178 8.69 12.94 4.40
C GLN A 178 9.03 12.64 2.94
N GLN A 179 8.48 11.58 2.35
CA GLN A 179 8.96 11.00 1.08
C GLN A 179 7.96 11.07 -0.08
N SER A 180 6.81 11.74 0.09
CA SER A 180 5.74 11.86 -0.92
C SER A 180 5.26 10.49 -1.47
N LEU A 181 5.32 9.46 -0.64
CA LEU A 181 4.72 8.14 -0.89
C LEU A 181 3.30 8.12 -0.29
N SER A 182 2.40 7.27 -0.77
CA SER A 182 1.14 7.03 -0.07
C SER A 182 1.31 6.01 1.06
N TRP A 183 0.47 6.12 2.09
CA TRP A 183 0.47 5.18 3.22
C TRP A 183 0.26 3.75 2.76
N GLN A 184 -0.66 3.52 1.83
CA GLN A 184 -0.97 2.21 1.26
C GLN A 184 0.27 1.59 0.61
N TYR A 185 1.05 2.37 -0.14
CA TYR A 185 2.25 1.86 -0.83
C TYR A 185 3.37 1.52 0.15
N CYS A 186 3.54 2.30 1.22
CA CYS A 186 4.48 1.98 2.28
C CYS A 186 4.11 0.67 2.98
N THR A 187 2.87 0.58 3.45
CA THR A 187 2.33 -0.58 4.18
C THR A 187 2.40 -1.85 3.34
N SER A 188 1.92 -1.80 2.09
CA SER A 188 1.92 -2.97 1.20
C SER A 188 3.32 -3.45 0.82
N ALA A 189 4.28 -2.55 0.66
CA ALA A 189 5.67 -2.92 0.34
C ALA A 189 6.33 -3.67 1.51
N ILE A 190 6.15 -3.17 2.75
CA ILE A 190 6.68 -3.83 3.95
C ILE A 190 6.01 -5.18 4.16
N ILE A 191 4.68 -5.22 4.18
CA ILE A 191 3.92 -6.46 4.41
C ILE A 191 4.28 -7.54 3.37
N TRP A 192 4.36 -7.17 2.09
CA TRP A 192 4.75 -8.10 1.03
C TRP A 192 6.14 -8.67 1.25
N PHE A 193 7.10 -7.81 1.60
CA PHE A 193 8.46 -8.27 1.86
C PHE A 193 8.51 -9.23 3.06
N LEU A 194 7.85 -8.90 4.17
CA LEU A 194 7.75 -9.76 5.35
C LEU A 194 7.07 -11.11 5.06
N GLY A 195 6.06 -11.10 4.19
CA GLY A 195 5.30 -12.30 3.81
C GLY A 195 6.03 -13.22 2.85
N THR A 196 6.86 -12.68 1.96
CA THR A 196 7.46 -13.43 0.85
C THR A 196 8.94 -13.75 1.02
N SER A 197 9.60 -13.18 2.04
CA SER A 197 11.02 -13.43 2.35
C SER A 197 11.26 -14.58 3.34
N ARG A 198 10.32 -15.53 3.42
CA ARG A 198 10.34 -16.65 4.39
C ARG A 198 11.04 -17.88 3.85
#